data_AF-A0AAN9FXD9-F1
#
_entry.id   AF-A0AAN9FXD9-F1
#
_cell.length_a   1.000
_cell.length_b   1.000
_cell.length_c   1.000
_cell.angle_alpha   90.00
_cell.angle_beta   90.00
_cell.angle_gamma   90.00
#
_symmetry.space_group_name_H-M   'P 1'
#
loop_
_entity.id
_entity.type
_entity.pdbx_description
1 polymer ?
#
loop_
_entity_poly.entity_id
_entity_poly.type
_entity_poly.pdbx_seq_one_letter_code
_entity_poly.pdbx_strand_id
1 'polypeptide(L)'
;MELITTSPNDNPSVTFNYFKDAEDLRMCVEGMKTIIDVVNSNAFSSFRYQHVCTSSNRPKDANAAFSLEQYCIDTVRIWHYHGGCQSGRVVDHNYKIIGEESLR
;
A
#
# COMPACT_ATOMS: atom_id res chain seq x y z
N MET A 1 -10.54 -2.79 12.63
CA MET A 1 -9.54 -2.50 13.67
C MET A 1 -10.20 -2.86 14.98
N GLU A 2 -9.54 -3.69 15.75
CA GLU A 2 -10.14 -4.29 16.96
C GLU A 2 -9.09 -4.36 18.06
N LEU A 3 -9.54 -4.19 19.30
CA LEU A 3 -8.69 -4.40 20.46
C LEU A 3 -8.42 -5.91 20.61
N ILE A 4 -7.15 -6.27 20.74
CA ILE A 4 -6.73 -7.64 21.09
C ILE A 4 -6.76 -7.81 22.62
N THR A 5 -6.38 -6.75 23.33
CA THR A 5 -6.38 -6.68 24.79
C THR A 5 -6.98 -5.34 25.24
N THR A 6 -7.24 -5.19 26.54
CA THR A 6 -7.68 -3.92 27.13
C THR A 6 -6.51 -3.02 27.54
N SER A 7 -5.26 -3.47 27.36
CA SER A 7 -4.06 -2.67 27.66
C SER A 7 -3.82 -1.66 26.55
N PRO A 8 -3.74 -0.35 26.85
CA PRO A 8 -3.49 0.68 25.84
C PRO A 8 -2.06 0.65 25.28
N ASN A 9 -1.15 -0.13 25.88
CA ASN A 9 0.23 -0.27 25.41
C ASN A 9 0.39 -1.35 24.33
N ASP A 10 -0.64 -2.16 24.11
CA ASP A 10 -0.60 -3.26 23.14
C ASP A 10 -1.12 -2.79 21.78
N ASN A 11 -0.53 -3.32 20.71
CA ASN A 11 -0.99 -3.01 19.36
C ASN A 11 -2.37 -3.63 19.10
N PRO A 12 -3.29 -2.89 18.46
CA PRO A 12 -4.57 -3.44 18.04
C PRO A 12 -4.41 -4.36 16.83
N SER A 13 -5.43 -5.19 16.59
CA SER A 13 -5.55 -5.95 15.35
C SER A 13 -6.03 -5.03 14.22
N VAL A 14 -5.31 -5.05 13.10
CA VAL A 14 -5.66 -4.26 11.91
C VAL A 14 -5.58 -5.14 10.66
N THR A 15 -6.60 -5.02 9.81
CA THR A 15 -6.62 -5.65 8.49
C THR A 15 -6.98 -4.59 7.47
N PHE A 16 -6.11 -4.38 6.48
CA PHE A 16 -6.31 -3.38 5.43
C PHE A 16 -7.00 -3.94 4.19
N ASN A 17 -7.02 -5.26 4.00
CA ASN A 17 -7.59 -5.93 2.84
C ASN A 17 -7.04 -5.37 1.51
N TYR A 18 -5.73 -5.23 1.39
CA TYR A 18 -5.07 -4.74 0.18
C TYR A 18 -5.58 -5.49 -1.05
N PHE A 19 -5.92 -4.74 -2.11
CA PHE A 19 -6.43 -5.27 -3.38
C PHE A 19 -7.74 -6.07 -3.29
N LYS A 20 -8.52 -5.88 -2.21
CA LYS A 20 -9.89 -6.41 -2.15
C LYS A 20 -10.79 -5.75 -3.20
N ASP A 21 -10.59 -4.47 -3.48
CA ASP A 21 -11.15 -3.83 -4.67
C ASP A 21 -10.24 -4.14 -5.86
N ALA A 22 -10.82 -4.69 -6.93
CA ALA A 22 -10.08 -5.04 -8.14
C ALA A 22 -9.48 -3.80 -8.83
N GLU A 23 -10.07 -2.63 -8.63
CA GLU A 23 -9.58 -1.36 -9.16
C GLU A 23 -8.20 -1.00 -8.57
N ASP A 24 -7.97 -1.28 -7.29
CA ASP A 24 -6.68 -1.03 -6.64
C ASP A 24 -5.55 -1.83 -7.30
N LEU A 25 -5.81 -3.10 -7.63
CA LEU A 25 -4.83 -3.95 -8.29
C LEU A 25 -4.57 -3.47 -9.71
N ARG A 26 -5.63 -3.10 -10.44
CA ARG A 26 -5.54 -2.55 -11.79
C ARG A 26 -4.70 -1.27 -11.81
N MET A 27 -4.94 -0.34 -10.88
CA MET A 27 -4.17 0.89 -10.75
C MET A 27 -2.71 0.62 -10.41
N CYS A 28 -2.41 -0.34 -9.54
CA CYS A 28 -1.03 -0.71 -9.24
C CYS A 28 -0.30 -1.23 -10.50
N VAL A 29 -0.94 -2.11 -11.28
CA VAL A 29 -0.37 -2.65 -12.52
C VAL A 29 -0.07 -1.53 -13.53
N GLU A 30 -1.00 -0.60 -13.74
CA GLU A 30 -0.79 0.54 -14.65
C GLU A 30 0.30 1.50 -14.15
N GLY A 31 0.38 1.72 -12.83
CA GLY A 31 1.48 2.48 -12.22
C GLY A 31 2.83 1.81 -12.43
N MET A 32 2.91 0.49 -12.29
CA MET A 32 4.14 -0.27 -12.54
C MET A 32 4.57 -0.23 -14.01
N LYS A 33 3.63 -0.31 -14.97
CA LYS A 33 3.94 -0.10 -16.40
C LYS A 33 4.55 1.28 -16.65
N THR A 34 3.95 2.32 -16.05
CA THR A 34 4.46 3.69 -16.15
C THR A 34 5.88 3.80 -15.58
N ILE A 35 6.16 3.17 -14.43
CA ILE A 35 7.51 3.13 -13.84
C ILE A 35 8.50 2.44 -14.79
N ILE A 36 8.11 1.32 -15.40
CA ILE A 36 8.95 0.59 -16.38
C ILE A 36 9.27 1.49 -17.57
N ASP A 37 8.29 2.21 -18.10
CA ASP A 37 8.48 3.13 -19.23
C ASP A 37 9.43 4.28 -18.87
N VAL A 38 9.31 4.84 -17.66
CA VAL A 38 10.24 5.86 -17.14
C VAL A 38 11.67 5.32 -17.05
N VAL A 39 11.86 4.11 -16.52
CA VAL A 39 13.17 3.46 -16.42
C VAL A 39 13.77 3.21 -17.81
N ASN A 40 12.94 2.87 -18.80
CA ASN A 40 13.38 2.62 -20.18
C ASN A 40 13.65 3.89 -20.99
N SER A 41 13.23 5.06 -20.51
CA SER A 41 13.43 6.34 -21.19
C SER A 41 14.90 6.71 -21.39
N ASN A 42 15.18 7.59 -22.36
CA ASN A 42 16.54 8.10 -22.60
C ASN A 42 17.11 8.85 -21.39
N ALA A 43 16.26 9.53 -20.61
CA ALA A 43 16.67 10.24 -19.40
C ALA A 43 17.28 9.31 -18.34
N PHE A 44 16.83 8.06 -18.29
CA PHE A 44 17.34 7.04 -17.36
C PHE A 44 18.44 6.15 -17.94
N SER A 45 18.85 6.38 -19.20
CA SER A 45 19.80 5.50 -19.90
C SER A 45 21.14 5.32 -19.18
N SER A 46 21.69 6.37 -18.57
CA SER A 46 22.95 6.31 -17.80
C SER A 46 22.85 5.55 -16.47
N PHE A 47 21.64 5.25 -16.00
CA PHE A 47 21.39 4.54 -14.73
C PHE A 47 20.98 3.08 -14.95
N ARG A 48 20.77 2.65 -16.20
CA ARG A 48 20.44 1.26 -16.54
C ARG A 48 21.71 0.39 -16.56
N TYR A 49 22.16 -0.05 -15.39
CA TYR A 49 23.27 -0.98 -15.26
C TYR A 49 22.80 -2.44 -15.36
N GLN A 50 23.40 -3.22 -16.27
CA GLN A 50 23.08 -4.65 -16.50
C GLN A 50 23.11 -5.53 -15.25
N HIS A 51 23.83 -5.11 -14.20
CA HIS A 51 24.04 -5.91 -13.00
C HIS A 51 23.08 -5.58 -11.85
N VAL A 52 22.37 -4.45 -11.89
CA VAL A 52 21.57 -3.94 -10.75
C VAL A 52 20.12 -4.44 -10.77
N CYS A 53 19.58 -4.83 -11.92
CA CYS A 53 18.21 -5.37 -12.01
C CYS A 53 18.09 -6.83 -11.54
N THR A 54 19.19 -7.47 -11.13
CA THR A 54 19.19 -8.90 -10.73
C THR A 54 19.23 -9.12 -9.21
N SER A 55 19.20 -8.06 -8.40
CA SER A 55 19.49 -8.11 -6.97
C SER A 55 18.44 -7.45 -6.07
N SER A 56 17.18 -7.36 -6.50
CA SER A 56 16.08 -7.01 -5.59
C SER A 56 15.66 -8.20 -4.71
N ASN A 57 16.59 -8.81 -3.96
CA ASN A 57 16.39 -9.72 -2.81
C ASN A 57 15.13 -10.64 -2.82
N ARG A 58 14.75 -11.19 -3.98
CA ARG A 58 13.66 -12.16 -4.10
C ARG A 58 14.18 -13.40 -4.79
N PRO A 59 13.72 -14.61 -4.38
CA PRO A 59 14.18 -15.84 -4.97
C PRO A 59 14.00 -15.76 -6.49
N LYS A 60 15.12 -15.86 -7.20
CA LYS A 60 15.16 -16.08 -8.63
C LYS A 60 14.67 -17.51 -8.86
N ASP A 61 13.37 -17.74 -8.76
CA ASP A 61 12.78 -18.80 -9.58
C ASP A 61 12.88 -18.28 -11.01
N ALA A 62 14.04 -18.52 -11.62
CA ALA A 62 14.41 -18.07 -12.97
C ALA A 62 13.47 -18.60 -14.07
N ASN A 63 12.48 -19.42 -13.69
CA ASN A 63 11.45 -20.00 -14.53
C ASN A 63 10.02 -19.50 -14.21
N ALA A 64 9.83 -18.64 -13.20
CA ALA A 64 8.52 -18.07 -12.91
C ALA A 64 8.32 -16.82 -13.77
N ALA A 65 7.46 -16.92 -14.79
CA ALA A 65 6.92 -15.74 -15.45
C ALA A 65 6.13 -14.93 -14.40
N PHE A 66 6.77 -13.90 -13.81
CA PHE A 66 6.14 -13.06 -12.80
C PHE A 66 5.28 -12.01 -13.50
N SER A 67 3.98 -12.03 -13.23
CA SER A 67 3.07 -10.99 -13.74
C SER A 67 3.16 -9.73 -12.87
N LEU A 68 2.80 -8.58 -13.44
CA LEU A 68 2.77 -7.32 -12.69
C LEU A 68 1.72 -7.36 -11.56
N GLU A 69 0.64 -8.12 -11.73
CA GLU A 69 -0.35 -8.34 -10.66
C GLU A 69 0.30 -8.99 -9.44
N GLN A 70 1.06 -10.08 -9.63
CA GLN A 70 1.71 -10.77 -8.51
C GLN A 70 2.78 -9.90 -7.86
N TYR A 71 3.52 -9.12 -8.66
CA TYR A 71 4.44 -8.13 -8.12
C TYR A 71 3.73 -7.13 -7.19
N CYS A 72 2.59 -6.58 -7.62
CA CYS A 72 1.79 -5.64 -6.82
C CYS A 72 1.34 -6.27 -5.49
N ILE A 73 0.79 -7.48 -5.54
CA ILE A 73 0.33 -8.22 -4.36
C ILE A 73 1.47 -8.44 -3.36
N ASP A 74 2.63 -8.86 -3.85
CA ASP A 74 3.74 -9.24 -2.99
C ASP A 74 4.54 -8.05 -2.45
N THR A 75 4.49 -6.88 -3.10
CA THR A 75 5.37 -5.73 -2.79
C THR A 75 4.68 -4.60 -2.05
N VAL A 76 3.35 -4.62 -1.92
CA VAL A 76 2.61 -3.52 -1.29
C VAL A 76 3.13 -3.25 0.13
N ARG A 77 3.80 -2.10 0.29
CA ARG A 77 4.33 -1.60 1.56
C ARG A 77 4.33 -0.08 1.55
N ILE A 78 3.26 0.52 2.06
CA ILE A 78 3.15 1.97 2.23
C ILE A 78 2.64 2.27 3.63
N TRP A 79 3.34 3.16 4.34
CA TRP A 79 3.06 3.51 5.74
C TRP A 79 2.09 4.69 5.88
N HIS A 80 1.21 4.86 4.90
CA HIS A 80 0.20 5.94 4.86
C HIS A 80 -1.20 5.42 5.18
N TYR A 81 -1.31 4.52 6.15
CA TYR A 81 -2.60 4.04 6.64
C TYR A 81 -3.38 5.19 7.30
N HIS A 82 -4.68 5.24 7.07
CA HIS A 82 -5.58 6.28 7.56
C HIS A 82 -7.01 5.76 7.72
N GLY A 83 -7.88 6.56 8.34
CA GLY A 83 -9.26 6.18 8.66
C GLY A 83 -9.44 5.76 10.13
N GLY A 84 -10.41 4.89 10.40
CA GLY A 84 -10.76 4.45 11.77
C GLY A 84 -11.75 5.36 12.49
N CYS A 85 -11.58 6.69 12.41
CA CYS A 85 -12.50 7.68 12.98
C CYS A 85 -12.92 8.68 11.89
N GLN A 86 -13.79 8.25 10.97
CA GLN A 86 -14.11 9.03 9.77
C GLN A 86 -15.10 10.17 10.06
N SER A 87 -14.89 11.33 9.43
CA SER A 87 -15.86 12.42 9.42
C SER A 87 -17.16 12.00 8.72
N GLY A 88 -18.30 12.45 9.23
CA GLY A 88 -19.64 12.04 8.81
C GLY A 88 -20.06 10.64 9.27
N ARG A 89 -19.17 9.88 9.94
CA ARG A 89 -19.49 8.57 10.54
C ARG A 89 -19.32 8.55 12.05
N VAL A 90 -18.18 9.04 12.54
CA VAL A 90 -17.83 9.06 13.97
C VAL A 90 -17.70 10.49 14.47
N VAL A 91 -17.09 11.37 13.66
CA VAL A 91 -16.97 12.80 13.97
C VAL A 91 -17.75 13.66 12.97
N ASP A 92 -18.21 14.85 13.39
CA ASP A 92 -18.82 15.83 12.50
C ASP A 92 -17.77 16.58 11.64
N HIS A 93 -18.21 17.56 10.85
CA HIS A 93 -17.32 18.39 10.03
C HIS A 93 -16.42 19.35 10.83
N ASN A 94 -16.70 19.52 12.12
CA ASN A 94 -15.89 20.27 13.07
C ASN A 94 -14.97 19.35 13.91
N TYR A 95 -14.86 18.07 13.52
CA TYR A 95 -14.11 17.03 14.22
C TYR A 95 -14.61 16.77 15.66
N LYS A 96 -15.88 17.03 15.96
CA LYS A 96 -16.50 16.62 17.24
C LYS A 96 -17.07 15.23 17.14
N ILE A 97 -16.93 14.44 18.20
CA ILE A 97 -17.56 13.11 18.28
C ILE A 97 -19.08 13.28 18.28
N ILE A 98 -19.75 12.57 17.38
CA ILE A 98 -21.21 12.67 17.22
C ILE A 98 -21.88 12.08 18.46
N GLY A 99 -22.75 12.87 19.10
CA GLY A 99 -23.43 12.47 20.34
C GLY A 99 -22.71 12.84 21.63
N GLU A 100 -21.50 13.42 21.54
CA GLU A 100 -20.70 13.85 22.70
C GLU A 100 -20.36 15.35 22.60
N GLU A 101 -20.59 16.11 23.67
CA GLU A 101 -20.44 17.57 23.59
C GLU A 101 -18.99 18.07 23.76
N SER A 102 -18.19 17.33 24.54
CA SER A 102 -16.88 17.79 25.05
C SER A 102 -15.69 16.94 24.57
N LEU A 103 -15.83 16.21 23.46
CA LEU A 103 -14.78 15.34 22.89
C LEU A 103 -14.56 15.60 21.39
N ARG A 104 -13.29 15.60 20.97
CA ARG A 104 -12.83 15.75 19.57
C ARG A 104 -11.66 14.81 19.30
#